data_AF-A0A318CYT6-F1
#
_entry.id   AF-A0A318CYT6-F1
#
_cell.length_a   1.000
_cell.length_b   1.000
_cell.length_c   1.000
_cell.angle_alpha   90.00
_cell.angle_beta   90.00
_cell.angle_gamma   90.00
#
_symmetry.space_group_name_H-M   'P 1'
#
loop_
_entity.id
_entity.type
_entity.pdbx_description
1 polymer ?
#
loop_
_entity_poly.entity_id
_entity_poly.type
_entity_poly.pdbx_seq_one_letter_code
_entity_poly.pdbx_strand_id
1 'polypeptide(L)'
;MIVRYVIAWLPMIAIGILNGVIREQWYGNYFSELRAHQVSTVTGAILFGLYIWVISRIWQLESGVQSLSVGFIWLAMTVCFEFFFGHYVAGHPWSRLFHDYDILAGRIWGLLLVWITVAPYVFYRLQQ
;
A
#
# COMPACT_ATOMS: atom_id res chain seq x y z
N MET A 1 -10.07 -12.29 -14.96
CA MET A 1 -9.75 -13.39 -13.99
C MET A 1 -9.13 -12.84 -12.69
N ILE A 2 -9.84 -12.92 -11.55
CA ILE A 2 -9.42 -12.33 -10.26
C ILE A 2 -8.06 -12.84 -9.74
N VAL A 3 -7.73 -14.11 -10.01
CA VAL A 3 -6.49 -14.77 -9.54
C VAL A 3 -5.23 -14.06 -10.00
N ARG A 4 -5.21 -13.50 -11.22
CA ARG A 4 -4.05 -12.74 -11.73
C ARG A 4 -3.74 -11.54 -10.84
N TYR A 5 -4.77 -10.85 -10.35
CA TYR A 5 -4.61 -9.70 -9.48
C TYR A 5 -4.20 -10.09 -8.06
N VAL A 6 -4.62 -11.27 -7.57
CA VAL A 6 -4.11 -11.81 -6.29
C VAL A 6 -2.60 -12.04 -6.39
N ILE A 7 -2.11 -12.60 -7.49
CA ILE A 7 -0.66 -12.80 -7.71
C ILE A 7 0.06 -11.46 -7.90
N ALA A 8 -0.58 -10.50 -8.56
CA ALA A 8 -0.08 -9.13 -8.74
C ALA A 8 0.09 -8.37 -7.42
N TRP A 9 -0.49 -8.84 -6.33
CA TRP A 9 -0.21 -8.25 -5.02
C TRP A 9 1.19 -8.61 -4.50
N LEU A 10 1.79 -9.73 -4.90
CA LEU A 10 3.09 -10.16 -4.36
C LEU A 10 4.23 -9.14 -4.62
N PRO A 11 4.38 -8.55 -5.82
CA PRO A 11 5.35 -7.46 -6.03
C PRO A 11 5.09 -6.23 -5.15
N MET A 12 3.84 -5.97 -4.75
CA MET A 12 3.53 -4.85 -3.85
C MET A 12 4.18 -5.01 -2.48
N ILE A 13 4.35 -6.25 -2.00
CA ILE A 13 5.12 -6.52 -0.76
C ILE A 13 6.55 -6.01 -0.91
N ALA A 14 7.23 -6.37 -2.01
CA ALA A 14 8.60 -5.95 -2.25
C ALA A 14 8.71 -4.41 -2.33
N ILE A 15 7.78 -3.77 -3.04
CA ILE A 15 7.71 -2.30 -3.12
C ILE A 15 7.56 -1.69 -1.72
N GLY A 16 6.65 -2.21 -0.90
CA GLY A 16 6.39 -1.73 0.46
C GLY A 16 7.60 -1.89 1.38
N ILE A 17 8.23 -3.08 1.38
CA ILE A 17 9.43 -3.35 2.18
C ILE A 17 10.57 -2.42 1.75
N LEU A 18 10.86 -2.31 0.46
CA LEU A 18 11.92 -1.44 -0.04
C LEU A 18 11.68 0.02 0.34
N ASN A 19 10.44 0.50 0.22
CA ASN A 19 10.07 1.86 0.62
C ASN A 19 10.28 2.11 2.13
N GLY A 20 9.95 1.13 2.97
CA GLY A 20 10.20 1.19 4.41
C GLY A 20 11.70 1.13 4.76
N VAL A 21 12.45 0.25 4.09
CA VAL A 21 13.91 0.12 4.27
C VAL A 21 14.63 1.40 3.87
N ILE A 22 14.27 2.01 2.73
CA ILE A 22 14.85 3.29 2.29
C ILE A 22 14.55 4.39 3.31
N ARG A 23 13.32 4.44 3.85
CA ARG A 23 12.98 5.38 4.92
C ARG A 23 13.91 5.20 6.12
N GLU A 24 14.05 3.99 6.61
CA GLU A 24 14.79 3.73 7.86
C GLU A 24 16.31 3.88 7.71
N GLN A 25 16.87 3.41 6.59
CA GLN A 25 18.32 3.37 6.40
C GLN A 25 18.88 4.64 5.77
N TRP A 26 18.07 5.41 5.05
CA TRP A 26 18.55 6.57 4.31
C TRP A 26 18.03 7.88 4.88
N TYR A 27 16.86 8.35 4.42
CA TYR A 27 16.40 9.71 4.76
C TYR A 27 15.83 9.84 6.18
N GLY A 28 15.54 8.73 6.86
CA GLY A 28 15.06 8.71 8.25
C GLY A 28 16.04 9.31 9.25
N ASN A 29 17.35 9.29 8.94
CA ASN A 29 18.37 9.94 9.78
C ASN A 29 18.38 11.48 9.65
N TYR A 30 17.73 12.02 8.62
CA TYR A 30 17.73 13.45 8.30
C TYR A 30 16.40 14.13 8.64
N PHE A 31 15.35 13.35 8.94
CA PHE A 31 14.01 13.83 9.24
C PHE A 31 13.56 13.37 10.63
N SER A 32 12.65 14.13 11.25
CA SER A 32 11.86 13.60 12.37
C SER A 32 11.08 12.35 11.94
N GLU A 33 10.84 11.41 12.85
CA GLU A 33 10.09 10.17 12.57
C GLU A 33 8.78 10.42 11.81
N LEU A 34 7.97 11.38 12.26
CA LEU A 34 6.70 11.70 11.62
C LEU A 34 6.87 12.17 10.16
N ARG A 35 7.82 13.07 9.90
CA ARG A 35 8.11 13.54 8.53
C ARG A 35 8.65 12.42 7.65
N ALA A 36 9.57 11.59 8.18
CA ALA A 36 10.08 10.44 7.45
C ALA A 36 8.94 9.46 7.09
N HIS A 37 8.01 9.24 8.01
CA HIS A 37 6.82 8.44 7.77
C HIS A 37 5.94 9.06 6.68
N GLN A 38 5.59 10.34 6.77
CA GLN A 38 4.77 11.05 5.77
C GLN A 38 5.41 11.01 4.37
N VAL A 39 6.71 11.30 4.26
CA VAL A 39 7.45 11.20 2.99
C VAL A 39 7.37 9.79 2.44
N SER A 40 7.60 8.78 3.29
CA SER A 40 7.50 7.37 2.91
C SER A 40 6.09 6.97 2.46
N THR A 41 5.04 7.51 3.08
CA THR A 41 3.66 7.29 2.63
C THR A 41 3.43 7.87 1.26
N VAL A 42 3.89 9.10 0.99
CA VAL A 42 3.73 9.76 -0.31
C VAL A 42 4.53 9.02 -1.40
N THR A 43 5.78 8.64 -1.14
CA THR A 43 6.57 7.85 -2.08
C THR A 43 5.93 6.49 -2.33
N GLY A 44 5.43 5.84 -1.28
CA GLY A 44 4.65 4.60 -1.37
C GLY A 44 3.41 4.77 -2.25
N ALA A 45 2.64 5.84 -2.08
CA ALA A 45 1.45 6.12 -2.88
C ALA A 45 1.76 6.28 -4.36
N ILE A 46 2.85 6.98 -4.69
CA ILE A 46 3.31 7.15 -6.07
C ILE A 46 3.76 5.80 -6.66
N LEU A 47 4.58 5.03 -5.93
CA LEU A 47 5.08 3.74 -6.40
C LEU A 47 3.96 2.72 -6.59
N PHE A 48 3.05 2.59 -5.62
CA PHE A 48 1.88 1.74 -5.76
C PHE A 48 0.94 2.23 -6.86
N GLY A 49 0.70 3.54 -6.95
CA GLY A 49 -0.11 4.12 -8.01
C GLY A 49 0.44 3.78 -9.40
N LEU A 50 1.73 3.97 -9.61
CA LEU A 50 2.40 3.62 -10.87
C LEU A 50 2.33 2.12 -11.16
N TYR A 51 2.60 1.29 -10.15
CA TYR A 51 2.51 -0.17 -10.28
C TYR A 51 1.11 -0.63 -10.67
N ILE A 52 0.08 -0.18 -9.94
CA ILE A 52 -1.32 -0.55 -10.18
C ILE A 52 -1.76 -0.03 -11.55
N TRP A 53 -1.34 1.16 -11.95
CA TRP A 53 -1.60 1.69 -13.29
C TRP A 53 -1.00 0.78 -14.38
N VAL A 54 0.27 0.40 -14.27
CA VAL A 54 0.92 -0.54 -15.22
C VAL A 54 0.18 -1.88 -15.27
N ILE A 55 -0.15 -2.46 -14.12
CA ILE A 55 -0.88 -3.74 -14.04
C ILE A 55 -2.26 -3.64 -14.70
N SER A 56 -3.01 -2.56 -14.44
CA SER A 56 -4.33 -2.33 -15.06
C SER A 56 -4.26 -2.14 -16.57
N ARG A 57 -3.12 -1.69 -17.12
CA ARG A 57 -2.88 -1.58 -18.56
C ARG A 57 -2.52 -2.92 -19.20
N ILE A 58 -1.76 -3.76 -18.50
CA ILE A 58 -1.36 -5.10 -18.97
C ILE A 58 -2.55 -6.06 -18.92
N TRP A 59 -3.29 -6.03 -17.82
CA TRP A 59 -4.53 -6.77 -17.65
C TRP A 59 -5.65 -5.78 -17.49
N GLN A 60 -6.44 -5.62 -18.55
CA GLN A 60 -7.59 -4.73 -18.51
C GLN A 60 -8.60 -5.25 -17.48
N LEU A 61 -9.12 -4.32 -16.69
CA LEU A 61 -10.22 -4.58 -15.78
C LEU A 61 -11.51 -4.60 -16.59
N GLU A 62 -12.30 -5.68 -16.44
CA GLU A 62 -13.47 -5.96 -17.26
C GLU A 62 -14.70 -5.16 -16.80
N SER A 63 -14.76 -4.81 -15.51
CA SER A 63 -15.88 -4.07 -14.93
C SER A 63 -15.48 -3.22 -13.71
N GLY A 64 -16.30 -2.22 -13.40
CA GLY A 64 -16.14 -1.42 -12.18
C GLY A 64 -16.27 -2.26 -10.92
N VAL A 65 -17.18 -3.24 -10.92
CA VAL A 65 -17.35 -4.21 -9.82
C VAL A 65 -16.10 -5.05 -9.64
N GLN A 66 -15.52 -5.59 -10.72
CA GLN A 66 -14.27 -6.34 -10.65
C GLN A 66 -13.13 -5.48 -10.09
N SER A 67 -13.03 -4.22 -10.52
CA SER A 67 -12.01 -3.28 -10.06
C SER A 67 -12.08 -3.03 -8.55
N LEU A 68 -13.29 -2.81 -8.02
CA LEU A 68 -13.52 -2.65 -6.59
C LEU A 68 -13.20 -3.93 -5.82
N SER A 69 -13.62 -5.10 -6.31
CA SER A 69 -13.31 -6.38 -5.69
C SER A 69 -11.79 -6.61 -5.59
N VAL A 70 -11.03 -6.30 -6.63
CA VAL A 70 -9.55 -6.36 -6.61
C VAL A 70 -9.00 -5.44 -5.52
N GLY A 71 -9.48 -4.20 -5.45
CA GLY A 71 -9.07 -3.24 -4.42
C GLY A 71 -9.30 -3.73 -2.99
N PHE A 72 -10.49 -4.27 -2.70
CA PHE A 72 -10.80 -4.83 -1.38
C PHE A 72 -9.99 -6.07 -1.04
N ILE A 73 -9.72 -6.94 -2.02
CA ILE A 73 -8.85 -8.10 -1.83
C ILE A 73 -7.44 -7.64 -1.46
N TRP A 74 -6.89 -6.67 -2.20
CA TRP A 74 -5.57 -6.12 -1.89
C TRP A 74 -5.52 -5.43 -0.54
N LEU A 75 -6.57 -4.70 -0.15
CA LEU A 75 -6.68 -4.12 1.19
C LEU A 75 -6.56 -5.21 2.27
N ALA A 76 -7.40 -6.24 2.19
CA ALA A 76 -7.41 -7.34 3.15
C ALA A 76 -6.04 -8.04 3.22
N MET A 77 -5.44 -8.34 2.07
CA MET A 77 -4.11 -8.96 2.00
C MET A 77 -3.03 -8.06 2.61
N THR A 78 -3.08 -6.75 2.34
CA THR A 78 -2.09 -5.78 2.83
C THR A 78 -2.19 -5.62 4.34
N VAL A 79 -3.39 -5.46 4.89
CA VAL A 79 -3.62 -5.38 6.34
C VAL A 79 -3.18 -6.68 7.01
N CYS A 80 -3.61 -7.85 6.51
CA CYS A 80 -3.19 -9.14 7.07
C CYS A 80 -1.67 -9.30 7.05
N PHE A 81 -1.03 -8.94 5.94
CA PHE A 81 0.44 -8.99 5.82
C PHE A 81 1.11 -8.02 6.79
N GLU A 82 0.66 -6.79 6.88
CA GLU A 82 1.26 -5.75 7.74
C GLU A 82 1.23 -6.16 9.20
N PHE A 83 0.08 -6.65 9.69
CA PHE A 83 -0.03 -7.09 11.07
C PHE A 83 0.75 -8.38 11.32
N PHE A 84 0.69 -9.36 10.40
CA PHE A 84 1.43 -10.60 10.54
C PHE A 84 2.94 -10.39 10.50
N PHE A 85 3.43 -9.74 9.44
CA PHE A 85 4.85 -9.43 9.25
C PHE A 85 5.34 -8.46 10.32
N GLY A 86 4.62 -7.37 10.55
CA GLY A 86 4.97 -6.35 11.53
C GLY A 86 5.10 -6.92 12.95
N HIS A 87 4.14 -7.75 13.37
CA HIS A 87 4.17 -8.32 14.72
C HIS A 87 5.13 -9.51 14.84
N TYR A 88 5.01 -10.51 13.96
CA TYR A 88 5.73 -11.78 14.13
C TYR A 88 7.12 -11.81 13.49
N VAL A 89 7.39 -11.00 12.46
CA VAL A 89 8.68 -10.99 11.75
C VAL A 89 9.52 -9.78 12.15
N ALA A 90 8.94 -8.58 12.15
CA ALA A 90 9.63 -7.34 12.55
C ALA A 90 9.61 -7.10 14.07
N GLY A 91 8.87 -7.91 14.83
CA GLY A 91 8.82 -7.85 16.29
C GLY A 91 8.18 -6.59 16.86
N HIS A 92 7.36 -5.88 16.08
CA HIS A 92 6.68 -4.67 16.54
C HIS A 92 5.49 -4.99 17.44
N PRO A 93 5.29 -4.26 18.54
CA PRO A 93 4.12 -4.44 19.38
C PRO A 93 2.85 -3.96 18.64
N TRP A 94 1.71 -4.56 18.96
CA TRP A 94 0.41 -4.17 18.40
C TRP A 94 0.11 -2.69 18.54
N SER A 95 0.47 -2.08 19.67
CA SER A 95 0.30 -0.64 19.91
C SER A 95 1.00 0.21 18.86
N ARG A 96 2.20 -0.20 18.41
CA ARG A 96 2.94 0.50 17.35
C ARG A 96 2.25 0.35 16.00
N LEU A 97 1.74 -0.85 15.68
CA LEU A 97 1.02 -1.10 14.43
C LEU A 97 -0.27 -0.27 14.36
N PHE A 98 -1.07 -0.27 15.44
CA PHE A 98 -2.27 0.57 15.51
C PHE A 98 -1.96 2.06 15.49
N HIS A 99 -0.83 2.48 16.08
CA HIS A 99 -0.42 3.88 16.07
C HIS A 99 -0.25 4.40 14.63
N ASP A 100 0.22 3.58 13.68
CA ASP A 100 0.35 3.98 12.27
C ASP A 100 -0.99 4.37 11.61
N TYR A 101 -2.13 3.96 12.18
CA TYR A 101 -3.47 4.32 11.72
C TYR A 101 -4.02 5.59 12.37
N ASP A 102 -3.30 6.19 13.31
CA ASP A 102 -3.73 7.40 14.00
C ASP A 102 -3.52 8.65 13.13
N ILE A 103 -4.56 8.99 12.37
CA ILE A 103 -4.59 10.18 11.52
C ILE A 103 -4.53 11.46 12.38
N LEU A 104 -5.04 11.45 13.61
CA LEU A 104 -4.99 12.61 14.51
C LEU A 104 -3.56 12.89 14.98
N ALA A 105 -2.72 11.85 15.09
CA ALA A 105 -1.28 11.97 15.29
C ALA A 105 -0.51 12.40 14.02
N GLY A 106 -1.20 12.68 12.91
CA GLY A 106 -0.61 13.10 11.63
C GLY A 106 -0.04 11.95 10.81
N ARG A 107 -0.31 10.69 11.19
CA ARG A 107 0.12 9.49 10.46
C ARG A 107 -0.89 9.17 9.38
N ILE A 108 -0.40 9.21 8.14
CA ILE A 108 -1.23 9.15 6.95
C ILE A 108 -1.21 7.77 6.28
N TRP A 109 -0.68 6.74 6.96
CA TRP A 109 -0.63 5.38 6.42
C TRP A 109 -2.00 4.84 6.02
N GLY A 110 -3.05 5.13 6.81
CA GLY A 110 -4.43 4.77 6.46
C GLY A 110 -4.87 5.32 5.10
N LEU A 111 -4.38 6.48 4.67
CA LEU A 111 -4.67 7.04 3.35
C LEU A 111 -4.03 6.23 2.23
N LEU A 112 -2.87 5.60 2.48
CA LEU A 112 -2.24 4.70 1.51
C LEU A 112 -3.06 3.43 1.29
N LEU A 113 -3.66 2.88 2.34
CA LEU A 113 -4.56 1.73 2.24
C LEU A 113 -5.83 2.08 1.47
N VAL A 114 -6.40 3.26 1.71
CA VAL A 114 -7.52 3.78 0.90
C VAL A 114 -7.10 3.92 -0.55
N TRP A 115 -5.90 4.45 -0.82
CA TRP A 115 -5.37 4.56 -2.17
C TRP A 115 -5.22 3.20 -2.87
N ILE A 116 -4.62 2.20 -2.22
CA ILE A 116 -4.49 0.83 -2.76
C ILE A 116 -5.87 0.24 -3.10
N THR A 117 -6.88 0.53 -2.27
CA THR A 117 -8.25 0.04 -2.47
C THR A 117 -8.94 0.71 -3.66
N VAL A 118 -8.75 2.03 -3.82
CA VAL A 118 -9.50 2.84 -4.79
C VAL A 118 -8.78 2.94 -6.15
N ALA A 119 -7.45 2.83 -6.18
CA ALA A 119 -6.64 2.98 -7.39
C ALA A 119 -7.05 2.05 -8.56
N PRO A 120 -7.37 0.76 -8.37
CA PRO A 120 -7.84 -0.10 -9.46
C PRO A 120 -9.10 0.46 -10.15
N TYR A 121 -10.06 0.94 -9.37
CA TYR A 121 -11.28 1.53 -9.89
C TYR A 121 -11.02 2.85 -10.61
N VAL A 122 -10.16 3.71 -10.04
CA VAL A 122 -9.77 4.98 -10.67
C VAL A 122 -9.12 4.72 -12.04
N PHE A 123 -8.15 3.81 -12.12
CA PHE A 123 -7.47 3.54 -13.38
C PHE A 123 -8.34 2.81 -14.39
N TYR A 124 -9.26 1.95 -13.94
CA TYR A 124 -10.30 1.41 -14.80
C TYR A 124 -11.12 2.53 -15.45
N ARG A 125 -11.60 3.50 -14.67
CA ARG A 125 -12.40 4.63 -15.17
C ARG A 125 -11.62 5.56 -16.09
N LEU A 126 -10.30 5.68 -15.91
CA LEU A 126 -9.42 6.50 -16.77
C LEU A 126 -9.01 5.80 -18.07
N GLN A 127 -9.23 4.48 -18.18
CA GLN A 127 -8.85 3.68 -19.35
C GLN A 127 -10.05 3.29 -20.22
N GLN A 128 -11.27 3.65 -19.80
CA GLN A 128 -12.46 3.62 -20.65
C GLN A 128 -12.46 4.80 -21.62
#